data_AF-A0A2T5I466-F1
#
_entry.id   AF-A0A2T5I466-F1
#
_cell.length_a   1.000
_cell.length_b   1.000
_cell.length_c   1.000
_cell.angle_alpha   90.00
_cell.angle_beta   90.00
_cell.angle_gamma   90.00
#
_symmetry.space_group_name_H-M   'P 1'
#
loop_
_entity.id
_entity.type
_entity.pdbx_description
1 polymer ?
#
loop_
_entity_poly.entity_id
_entity_poly.type
_entity_poly.pdbx_seq_one_letter_code
_entity_poly.pdbx_strand_id
1 'polypeptide(L)'
;MTALLRAIDHIKQQGGDIVIQSLERKNESVVVRTQSDESIDKAAIHAEVKEQMAKEMNLLQKEHETQLLQQKLELTDAHHQRETELRDKHDKLQGEHNSLLAQFVNKAIENPKVEIMNDHSHRIEHASINHSAVNLGDHSTVNNHIEQVADAELKAVLQTLQQLLANSHLPDIDKQQAHQAVDELAAVSQKPQAERKSLARRSLAFLKDLQQDLSSAAELGEQYGKLLLKVAAWF
;
A
#
# COMPACT_ATOMS: atom_id res chain seq x y z
N MET A 1 29.41 -12.37 -24.17
CA MET A 1 29.80 -13.47 -25.08
C MET A 1 29.51 -13.14 -26.54
N THR A 2 28.38 -12.51 -26.85
CA THR A 2 27.94 -12.10 -28.20
C THR A 2 28.92 -11.18 -28.94
N ALA A 3 29.51 -10.19 -28.25
CA ALA A 3 30.45 -9.25 -28.85
C ALA A 3 31.76 -9.90 -29.33
N LEU A 4 32.29 -10.86 -28.57
CA LEU A 4 33.50 -11.60 -28.92
C LEU A 4 33.25 -12.49 -30.14
N LEU A 5 32.10 -13.18 -30.18
CA LEU A 5 31.71 -14.01 -31.31
C LEU A 5 31.53 -13.18 -32.59
N ARG A 6 30.86 -12.02 -32.50
CA ARG A 6 30.72 -11.11 -33.65
C ARG A 6 32.06 -10.58 -34.16
N ALA A 7 32.96 -10.20 -33.25
CA ALA A 7 34.31 -9.77 -33.65
C ALA A 7 35.09 -10.89 -34.33
N ILE A 8 34.95 -12.14 -33.88
CA ILE A 8 35.57 -13.31 -34.50
C ILE A 8 34.97 -13.58 -35.89
N ASP A 9 33.65 -13.46 -36.05
CA ASP A 9 32.98 -13.66 -37.33
C ASP A 9 33.40 -12.62 -38.36
N HIS A 10 33.51 -11.34 -37.99
CA HIS A 10 34.00 -10.28 -38.87
C HIS A 10 35.45 -10.52 -39.33
N ILE A 11 36.31 -11.00 -38.44
CA ILE A 11 37.70 -11.34 -38.78
C ILE A 11 37.74 -12.52 -39.76
N LYS A 12 36.91 -13.54 -39.56
CA LYS A 12 36.79 -14.67 -40.49
C LYS A 12 36.24 -14.25 -41.86
N GLN A 13 35.28 -13.32 -41.90
CA GLN A 13 34.71 -12.80 -43.16
C GLN A 13 35.75 -12.03 -43.99
N GLN A 14 36.74 -11.41 -43.35
CA GLN A 14 37.86 -10.76 -44.02
C GLN A 14 38.97 -11.74 -44.46
N GLY A 15 38.75 -13.06 -44.29
CA GLY A 15 39.71 -14.11 -44.65
C GLY A 15 40.84 -14.29 -43.65
N GLY A 16 40.73 -13.68 -42.46
CA GLY A 16 41.75 -13.74 -41.42
C GLY A 16 41.54 -14.87 -40.42
N ASP A 17 42.64 -15.48 -39.97
CA ASP A 17 42.64 -16.41 -38.84
C ASP A 17 42.87 -15.69 -37.51
N ILE A 18 42.26 -16.22 -36.44
CA ILE A 18 42.44 -15.77 -35.05
C ILE A 18 43.16 -16.84 -34.25
N VAL A 19 44.22 -16.43 -33.58
CA VAL A 19 44.90 -17.25 -32.57
C VAL A 19 44.70 -16.63 -31.20
N ILE A 20 44.20 -17.40 -30.24
CA ILE A 20 44.08 -16.94 -28.84
C ILE A 20 45.47 -16.98 -28.21
N GLN A 21 45.98 -15.83 -27.79
CA GLN A 21 47.29 -15.70 -27.14
C GLN A 21 47.21 -15.90 -25.63
N SER A 22 46.17 -15.34 -25.00
CA SER A 22 45.98 -15.46 -23.55
C SER A 22 44.51 -15.30 -23.17
N LEU A 23 44.10 -16.00 -22.13
CA LEU A 23 42.79 -15.88 -21.53
C LEU A 23 42.96 -15.57 -20.04
N GLU A 24 42.58 -14.37 -19.63
CA GLU A 24 42.68 -13.90 -18.24
C GLU A 24 41.29 -13.63 -17.68
N ARG A 25 40.97 -14.19 -16.51
CA ARG A 25 39.77 -13.80 -15.77
C ARG A 25 40.10 -12.58 -14.90
N LYS A 26 39.38 -11.47 -15.11
CA LYS A 26 39.46 -10.27 -14.28
C LYS A 26 38.08 -10.00 -13.67
N ASN A 27 37.94 -10.30 -12.38
CA ASN A 27 36.68 -10.20 -11.64
C ASN A 27 35.56 -11.03 -12.31
N GLU A 28 34.48 -10.36 -12.71
CA GLU A 28 33.35 -10.95 -13.44
C GLU A 28 33.54 -11.01 -14.96
N SER A 29 34.67 -10.48 -15.47
CA SER A 29 34.96 -10.43 -16.90
C SER A 29 36.05 -11.41 -17.29
N VAL A 30 35.95 -11.94 -18.52
CA VAL A 30 37.02 -12.71 -19.16
C VAL A 30 37.63 -11.85 -20.26
N VAL A 31 38.93 -11.59 -20.15
CA VAL A 31 39.72 -10.87 -21.15
C VAL A 31 40.41 -11.91 -22.03
N VAL A 32 40.08 -11.88 -23.32
CA VAL A 32 40.71 -12.74 -24.33
C VAL A 32 41.62 -11.85 -25.17
N ARG A 33 42.93 -12.14 -25.17
CA ARG A 33 43.86 -11.54 -26.12
C ARG A 33 43.98 -12.45 -27.33
N THR A 34 43.75 -11.89 -28.51
CA THR A 34 43.84 -12.59 -29.78
C THR A 34 44.87 -11.93 -30.67
N GLN A 35 45.57 -12.74 -31.44
CA GLN A 35 46.37 -12.31 -32.57
C GLN A 35 45.57 -12.57 -33.84
N SER A 36 45.54 -11.57 -34.71
CA SER A 36 44.95 -11.64 -36.03
C SER A 36 45.87 -10.92 -37.00
N ASP A 37 45.76 -11.25 -38.28
CA ASP A 37 46.59 -10.70 -39.35
C ASP A 37 46.61 -9.16 -39.34
N GLU A 38 47.75 -8.57 -39.69
CA GLU A 38 47.96 -7.11 -39.70
C GLU A 38 47.15 -6.41 -40.80
N SER A 39 46.76 -7.16 -41.84
CA SER A 39 45.90 -6.72 -42.93
C SER A 39 44.46 -6.38 -42.51
N ILE A 40 44.05 -6.79 -41.30
CA ILE A 40 42.69 -6.67 -40.79
C ILE A 40 42.49 -5.31 -40.12
N ASP A 41 41.43 -4.60 -40.51
CA ASP A 41 41.05 -3.34 -39.88
C ASP A 41 40.33 -3.57 -38.54
N LYS A 42 41.13 -3.78 -37.49
CA LYS A 42 40.65 -4.00 -36.11
C LYS A 42 39.89 -2.80 -35.57
N ALA A 43 40.21 -1.59 -36.02
CA ALA A 43 39.57 -0.36 -35.56
C ALA A 43 38.14 -0.26 -36.10
N ALA A 44 37.95 -0.58 -37.39
CA ALA A 44 36.62 -0.66 -37.99
C ALA A 44 35.75 -1.73 -37.33
N ILE A 45 36.27 -2.93 -37.13
CA ILE A 45 35.53 -4.03 -36.48
C ILE A 45 35.14 -3.65 -35.05
N HIS A 46 36.05 -3.04 -34.28
CA HIS A 46 35.73 -2.59 -32.92
C HIS A 46 34.67 -1.50 -32.90
N ALA A 47 34.73 -0.53 -33.82
CA ALA A 47 33.74 0.53 -33.92
C ALA A 47 32.34 -0.04 -34.24
N GLU A 48 32.26 -0.97 -35.19
CA GLU A 48 31.01 -1.60 -35.59
C GLU A 48 30.41 -2.46 -34.46
N VAL A 49 31.22 -3.30 -33.81
CA VAL A 49 30.77 -4.13 -32.68
C VAL A 49 30.28 -3.24 -31.53
N LYS A 50 30.97 -2.13 -31.26
CA LYS A 50 30.56 -1.17 -30.23
C LYS A 50 29.23 -0.50 -30.58
N GLU A 51 29.04 -0.08 -31.83
CA GLU A 51 27.79 0.53 -32.27
C GLU A 51 26.61 -0.45 -32.21
N GLN A 52 26.81 -1.69 -32.66
CA GLN A 52 25.80 -2.74 -32.59
C GLN A 52 25.42 -3.06 -31.14
N MET A 53 26.41 -3.18 -30.24
CA MET A 53 26.14 -3.37 -28.81
C MET A 53 25.36 -2.21 -28.20
N ALA A 54 25.69 -0.96 -28.58
CA ALA A 54 24.96 0.20 -28.10
C ALA A 54 23.50 0.20 -28.58
N LYS A 55 23.26 -0.20 -29.83
CA LYS A 55 21.91 -0.36 -30.40
C LYS A 55 21.13 -1.46 -29.67
N GLU A 56 21.73 -2.63 -29.48
CA GLU A 56 21.10 -3.77 -28.79
C GLU A 56 20.77 -3.44 -27.34
N MET A 57 21.67 -2.75 -26.63
CA MET A 57 21.43 -2.32 -25.26
C MET A 57 20.30 -1.28 -25.19
N ASN A 58 20.26 -0.31 -26.11
CA ASN A 58 19.18 0.66 -26.14
C ASN A 58 17.82 -0.01 -26.42
N LEU A 59 17.79 -0.99 -27.33
CA LEU A 59 16.58 -1.78 -27.60
C LEU A 59 16.12 -2.54 -26.35
N LEU A 60 17.03 -3.24 -25.69
CA LEU A 60 16.73 -4.01 -24.47
C LEU A 60 16.22 -3.12 -23.34
N GLN A 61 16.79 -1.91 -23.20
CA GLN A 61 16.33 -0.94 -22.21
C GLN A 61 14.90 -0.49 -22.51
N LYS A 62 14.60 -0.18 -23.77
CA LYS A 62 13.24 0.22 -24.19
C LYS A 62 12.22 -0.90 -24.01
N GLU A 63 12.59 -2.14 -24.34
CA GLU A 63 11.72 -3.30 -24.12
C GLU A 63 11.41 -3.48 -22.63
N HIS A 64 12.42 -3.36 -21.78
CA HIS A 64 12.24 -3.45 -20.32
C HIS A 64 11.37 -2.31 -19.76
N GLU A 65 11.60 -1.07 -20.21
CA GLU A 65 10.75 0.07 -19.84
C GLU A 65 9.30 -0.15 -20.28
N THR A 66 9.08 -0.66 -21.49
CA THR A 66 7.75 -0.96 -22.02
C THR A 66 7.04 -2.05 -21.23
N GLN A 67 7.74 -3.14 -20.86
CA GLN A 67 7.19 -4.18 -19.99
C GLN A 67 6.79 -3.63 -18.62
N LEU A 68 7.63 -2.77 -18.03
CA LEU A 68 7.33 -2.16 -16.74
C LEU A 68 6.08 -1.26 -16.82
N LEU A 69 5.95 -0.48 -17.89
CA LEU A 69 4.77 0.34 -18.17
C LEU A 69 3.52 -0.52 -18.34
N GLN A 70 3.60 -1.60 -19.10
CA GLN A 70 2.49 -2.52 -19.32
C GLN A 70 2.03 -3.19 -18.02
N GLN A 71 2.97 -3.66 -17.20
CA GLN A 71 2.65 -4.27 -15.89
C GLN A 71 1.96 -3.27 -14.95
N LYS A 72 2.37 -2.00 -14.96
CA LYS A 72 1.70 -0.94 -14.17
C LYS A 72 0.28 -0.70 -14.66
N LEU A 73 0.05 -0.75 -15.96
CA LEU A 73 -1.27 -0.54 -16.56
C LEU A 73 -2.22 -1.69 -16.16
N GLU A 74 -1.77 -2.94 -16.28
CA GLU A 74 -2.52 -4.12 -15.86
C GLU A 74 -2.90 -4.09 -14.36
N LEU A 75 -1.98 -3.66 -13.50
CA LEU A 75 -2.27 -3.49 -12.07
C LEU A 75 -3.31 -2.41 -11.81
N THR A 76 -3.27 -1.32 -12.58
CA THR A 76 -4.24 -0.23 -12.47
C THR A 76 -5.63 -0.70 -12.91
N ASP A 77 -5.70 -1.42 -14.03
CA ASP A 77 -6.96 -1.97 -14.54
C ASP A 77 -7.56 -2.99 -13.56
N ALA A 78 -6.74 -3.86 -12.98
CA ALA A 78 -7.17 -4.81 -11.95
C ALA A 78 -7.69 -4.09 -10.68
N HIS A 79 -7.07 -2.99 -10.29
CA HIS A 79 -7.55 -2.17 -9.17
C HIS A 79 -8.92 -1.57 -9.49
N HIS A 80 -9.08 -0.99 -10.69
CA HIS A 80 -10.32 -0.37 -11.11
C HIS A 80 -11.48 -1.37 -11.23
N GLN A 81 -11.21 -2.58 -11.74
CA GLN A 81 -12.19 -3.67 -11.75
C GLN A 81 -12.65 -4.02 -10.33
N ARG A 82 -11.70 -4.16 -9.40
CA ARG A 82 -12.01 -4.47 -8.00
C ARG A 82 -12.83 -3.38 -7.32
N GLU A 83 -12.54 -2.10 -7.59
CA GLU A 83 -13.35 -0.99 -7.09
C GLU A 83 -14.78 -1.03 -7.61
N THR A 84 -14.94 -1.34 -8.91
CA THR A 84 -16.27 -1.46 -9.54
C THR A 84 -17.07 -2.60 -8.90
N GLU A 85 -16.45 -3.77 -8.71
CA GLU A 85 -17.10 -4.90 -8.03
C GLU A 85 -17.50 -4.59 -6.58
N LEU A 86 -16.66 -3.84 -5.85
CA LEU A 86 -16.96 -3.44 -4.48
C LEU A 86 -18.14 -2.46 -4.43
N ARG A 87 -18.21 -1.54 -5.39
CA ARG A 87 -19.32 -0.61 -5.53
C ARG A 87 -20.63 -1.33 -5.83
N ASP A 88 -20.62 -2.28 -6.77
CA ASP A 88 -21.81 -3.07 -7.10
C ASP A 88 -22.30 -3.89 -5.89
N LYS A 89 -21.37 -4.47 -5.11
CA LYS A 89 -21.70 -5.16 -3.85
C LYS A 89 -22.31 -4.22 -2.81
N HIS A 90 -21.75 -3.02 -2.67
CA HIS A 90 -22.27 -2.00 -1.75
C HIS A 90 -23.70 -1.63 -2.13
N ASP A 91 -23.96 -1.31 -3.40
CA ASP A 91 -25.28 -0.91 -3.87
C ASP A 91 -26.31 -2.03 -3.68
N LYS A 92 -25.92 -3.29 -3.90
CA LYS A 92 -26.76 -4.45 -3.62
C LYS A 92 -27.10 -4.59 -2.14
N LEU A 93 -26.09 -4.51 -1.27
CA LEU A 93 -26.29 -4.60 0.19
C LEU A 93 -27.17 -3.47 0.71
N GLN A 94 -26.99 -2.25 0.19
CA GLN A 94 -27.82 -1.11 0.54
C GLN A 94 -29.28 -1.30 0.09
N GLY A 95 -29.50 -1.85 -1.10
CA GLY A 95 -30.84 -2.24 -1.58
C GLY A 95 -31.51 -3.29 -0.68
N GLU A 96 -30.77 -4.33 -0.29
CA GLU A 96 -31.26 -5.38 0.61
C GLU A 96 -31.60 -4.81 2.00
N HIS A 97 -30.73 -3.95 2.55
CA HIS A 97 -30.98 -3.26 3.83
C HIS A 97 -32.26 -2.41 3.80
N ASN A 98 -32.41 -1.59 2.76
CA ASN A 98 -33.60 -0.75 2.59
C ASN A 98 -34.88 -1.58 2.43
N SER A 99 -34.80 -2.73 1.75
CA SER A 99 -35.92 -3.67 1.62
C SER A 99 -36.31 -4.28 2.97
N LEU A 100 -35.32 -4.69 3.78
CA LEU A 100 -35.56 -5.24 5.12
C LEU A 100 -36.21 -4.20 6.04
N LEU A 101 -35.71 -2.95 6.04
CA LEU A 101 -36.32 -1.87 6.80
C LEU A 101 -37.77 -1.63 6.40
N ALA A 102 -38.06 -1.59 5.09
CA ALA A 102 -39.43 -1.45 4.60
C ALA A 102 -40.34 -2.60 5.07
N GLN A 103 -39.84 -3.84 5.07
CA GLN A 103 -40.59 -5.00 5.60
C GLN A 103 -40.85 -4.88 7.11
N PHE A 104 -39.86 -4.44 7.90
CA PHE A 104 -40.04 -4.23 9.35
C PHE A 104 -41.07 -3.14 9.64
N VAL A 105 -40.99 -2.01 8.95
CA VAL A 105 -41.93 -0.88 9.13
C VAL A 105 -43.35 -1.30 8.75
N ASN A 106 -43.53 -1.95 7.60
CA ASN A 106 -44.86 -2.42 7.17
C ASN A 106 -45.45 -3.43 8.17
N LYS A 107 -44.63 -4.36 8.68
CA LYS A 107 -45.09 -5.36 9.66
C LYS A 107 -45.45 -4.75 11.03
N ALA A 108 -44.78 -3.67 11.42
CA ALA A 108 -45.12 -2.91 12.64
C ALA A 108 -46.43 -2.10 12.48
N ILE A 109 -46.72 -1.62 11.27
CA ILE A 109 -47.96 -0.89 10.97
C ILE A 109 -49.17 -1.85 10.91
N GLU A 110 -48.99 -3.07 10.40
CA GLU A 110 -50.06 -4.08 10.30
C GLU A 110 -50.46 -4.73 11.64
N ASN A 111 -49.60 -4.68 12.67
CA ASN A 111 -49.88 -5.25 14.00
C ASN A 111 -49.53 -4.27 15.15
N PRO A 112 -50.43 -3.32 15.49
CA PRO A 112 -50.19 -2.34 16.55
C PRO A 112 -50.29 -2.90 17.99
N LYS A 113 -50.58 -4.20 18.15
CA LYS A 113 -50.49 -4.92 19.43
C LYS A 113 -49.24 -5.80 19.46
N VAL A 114 -48.08 -5.18 19.59
CA VAL A 114 -46.93 -5.86 20.18
C VAL A 114 -46.74 -5.22 21.54
N GLU A 115 -47.35 -5.86 22.55
CA GLU A 115 -46.99 -5.62 23.93
C GLU A 115 -45.47 -5.73 24.03
N ILE A 116 -44.83 -4.69 24.58
CA ILE A 116 -43.44 -4.77 25.03
C ILE A 116 -43.46 -5.66 26.28
N MET A 117 -43.63 -6.98 26.07
CA MET A 117 -43.48 -7.99 27.11
C MET A 117 -41.98 -8.19 27.33
N ASN A 118 -41.54 -7.61 28.43
CA ASN A 118 -40.31 -7.96 29.11
C ASN A 118 -40.44 -9.40 29.64
N ASP A 119 -39.92 -10.42 28.92
CA ASP A 119 -39.41 -11.65 29.58
C ASP A 119 -38.63 -12.61 28.66
N HIS A 120 -37.41 -12.93 29.11
CA HIS A 120 -36.54 -14.10 28.83
C HIS A 120 -36.52 -14.77 27.43
N SER A 121 -35.68 -14.29 26.51
CA SER A 121 -35.16 -15.15 25.43
C SER A 121 -33.64 -15.06 25.27
N HIS A 122 -33.06 -16.23 25.02
CA HIS A 122 -31.65 -16.57 25.09
C HIS A 122 -30.71 -15.50 24.52
N ARG A 123 -29.78 -15.08 25.37
CA ARG A 123 -28.54 -14.39 25.02
C ARG A 123 -27.74 -15.29 24.07
N ILE A 124 -27.89 -15.04 22.77
CA ILE A 124 -26.95 -15.54 21.77
C ILE A 124 -25.78 -14.56 21.79
N GLU A 125 -24.68 -14.97 22.41
CA GLU A 125 -23.39 -14.31 22.27
C GLU A 125 -22.91 -14.55 20.83
N HIS A 126 -23.40 -13.73 19.91
CA HIS A 126 -22.82 -13.66 18.58
C HIS A 126 -21.44 -13.02 18.70
N ALA A 127 -20.41 -13.83 18.40
CA ALA A 127 -19.05 -13.38 18.21
C ALA A 127 -19.06 -12.12 17.32
N SER A 128 -18.42 -11.07 17.84
CA SER A 128 -18.28 -9.74 17.24
C SER A 128 -17.85 -9.82 15.77
N ILE A 129 -18.81 -9.70 14.87
CA ILE A 129 -18.56 -9.34 13.48
C ILE A 129 -18.45 -7.82 13.47
N ASN A 130 -17.22 -7.31 13.50
CA ASN A 130 -16.90 -5.89 13.38
C ASN A 130 -17.24 -5.38 11.96
N HIS A 131 -18.50 -5.06 11.72
CA HIS A 131 -18.89 -4.13 10.67
C HIS A 131 -19.04 -2.75 11.31
N SER A 132 -17.98 -1.95 11.23
CA SER A 132 -18.04 -0.52 11.56
C SER A 132 -18.94 0.17 10.53
N ALA A 133 -20.22 0.30 10.85
CA ALA A 133 -21.09 1.28 10.22
C ALA A 133 -20.50 2.67 10.54
N VAL A 134 -20.11 3.40 9.50
CA VAL A 134 -19.70 4.81 9.62
C VAL A 134 -20.98 5.59 9.94
N ASN A 135 -21.16 5.88 11.23
CA ASN A 135 -22.28 6.67 11.74
C ASN A 135 -22.03 8.15 11.39
N LEU A 136 -22.73 8.66 10.37
CA LEU A 136 -22.73 10.07 9.95
C LEU A 136 -23.84 10.88 10.65
N GLY A 137 -24.26 10.49 11.86
CA GLY A 137 -25.37 11.10 12.57
C GLY A 137 -25.11 11.25 14.06
N ASP A 138 -25.27 12.48 14.53
CA ASP A 138 -25.34 12.97 15.91
C ASP A 138 -24.08 12.97 16.79
N HIS A 139 -23.51 14.18 16.89
CA HIS A 139 -22.59 14.64 17.92
C HIS A 139 -23.23 14.53 19.32
N SER A 140 -22.81 13.56 20.14
CA SER A 140 -22.72 13.74 21.61
C SER A 140 -22.20 12.52 22.39
N THR A 141 -22.04 11.36 21.75
CA THR A 141 -21.45 10.18 22.42
C THR A 141 -20.16 9.77 21.72
N VAL A 142 -19.11 10.57 21.91
CA VAL A 142 -17.73 10.06 21.82
C VAL A 142 -17.62 9.03 22.94
N ASN A 143 -17.83 7.76 22.61
CA ASN A 143 -17.57 6.65 23.52
C ASN A 143 -16.06 6.68 23.76
N ASN A 144 -15.63 7.32 24.85
CA ASN A 144 -14.24 7.73 25.04
C ASN A 144 -13.39 6.51 25.43
N HIS A 145 -13.14 5.62 24.47
CA HIS A 145 -12.36 4.39 24.65
C HIS A 145 -10.96 4.71 25.17
N ILE A 146 -10.45 5.91 24.91
CA ILE A 146 -9.19 6.44 25.44
C ILE A 146 -9.22 6.46 26.98
N GLU A 147 -10.35 6.81 27.60
CA GLU A 147 -10.47 6.82 29.07
C GLU A 147 -10.35 5.44 29.68
N GLN A 148 -10.68 4.40 28.91
CA GLN A 148 -10.69 3.01 29.34
C GLN A 148 -9.31 2.35 29.17
N VAL A 149 -8.38 2.94 28.41
CA VAL A 149 -7.02 2.42 28.18
C VAL A 149 -6.32 2.17 29.52
N ALA A 150 -5.95 0.90 29.76
CA ALA A 150 -5.35 0.47 31.02
C ALA A 150 -3.91 0.99 31.21
N ASP A 151 -3.19 1.20 30.11
CA ASP A 151 -1.84 1.74 30.10
C ASP A 151 -1.88 3.28 30.14
N ALA A 152 -1.36 3.86 31.23
CA ALA A 152 -1.39 5.30 31.46
C ALA A 152 -0.55 6.09 30.46
N GLU A 153 0.53 5.50 29.93
CA GLU A 153 1.41 6.15 28.95
C GLU A 153 0.75 6.17 27.57
N LEU A 154 0.19 5.04 27.13
CA LEU A 154 -0.57 4.96 25.88
C LEU A 154 -1.80 5.88 25.93
N LYS A 155 -2.51 5.90 27.06
CA LYS A 155 -3.66 6.80 27.29
C LYS A 155 -3.26 8.27 27.11
N ALA A 156 -2.18 8.70 27.76
CA ALA A 156 -1.69 10.08 27.66
C ALA A 156 -1.26 10.46 26.23
N VAL A 157 -0.61 9.54 25.51
CA VAL A 157 -0.19 9.76 24.12
C VAL A 157 -1.40 9.88 23.19
N LEU A 158 -2.40 9.01 23.34
CA LEU A 158 -3.65 9.06 22.55
C LEU A 158 -4.47 10.34 22.83
N GLN A 159 -4.57 10.77 24.09
CA GLN A 159 -5.23 12.05 24.45
C GLN A 159 -4.50 13.24 23.81
N THR A 160 -3.16 13.25 23.88
CA THR A 160 -2.35 14.32 23.28
C THR A 160 -2.51 14.35 21.76
N LEU A 161 -2.54 13.18 21.12
CA LEU A 161 -2.77 13.04 19.69
C LEU A 161 -4.17 13.55 19.28
N GLN A 162 -5.20 13.21 20.06
CA GLN A 162 -6.57 13.68 19.85
C GLN A 162 -6.67 15.21 19.96
N GLN A 163 -6.02 15.81 20.96
CA GLN A 163 -6.01 17.26 21.15
C GLN A 163 -5.25 17.99 20.03
N LEU A 164 -4.15 17.41 19.55
CA LEU A 164 -3.37 17.99 18.44
C LEU A 164 -4.18 17.97 17.13
N LEU A 165 -4.90 16.88 16.85
CA LEU A 165 -5.79 16.76 15.70
C LEU A 165 -6.96 17.74 15.76
N ALA A 166 -7.57 17.94 16.93
CA ALA A 166 -8.65 18.92 17.12
C ALA A 166 -8.20 20.36 16.80
N ASN A 167 -6.96 20.70 17.14
CA ASN A 167 -6.37 22.03 16.92
C ASN A 167 -5.71 22.20 15.54
N SER A 168 -5.76 21.18 14.68
CA SER A 168 -5.11 21.21 13.37
C SER A 168 -5.86 22.06 12.33
N HIS A 169 -5.20 22.34 11.21
CA HIS A 169 -5.81 22.99 10.04
C HIS A 169 -6.47 22.01 9.07
N LEU A 170 -6.62 20.74 9.46
CA LEU A 170 -7.24 19.73 8.63
C LEU A 170 -8.71 20.08 8.32
N PRO A 171 -9.22 19.69 7.14
CA PRO A 171 -10.64 19.71 6.82
C PRO A 171 -11.47 18.94 7.87
N ASP A 172 -12.72 19.33 8.09
CA ASP A 172 -13.59 18.73 9.12
C ASP A 172 -13.79 17.23 8.92
N ILE A 173 -13.87 16.77 7.66
CA ILE A 173 -13.98 15.35 7.31
C ILE A 173 -12.73 14.58 7.76
N ASP A 174 -11.55 15.12 7.48
CA ASP A 174 -10.27 14.47 7.82
C ASP A 174 -10.05 14.49 9.34
N LYS A 175 -10.46 15.56 10.03
CA LYS A 175 -10.48 15.60 11.50
C LYS A 175 -11.37 14.52 12.09
N GLN A 176 -12.58 14.36 11.59
CA GLN A 176 -13.52 13.34 12.05
C GLN A 176 -12.94 11.93 11.87
N GLN A 177 -12.39 11.64 10.69
CA GLN A 177 -11.76 10.35 10.41
C GLN A 177 -10.51 10.13 11.28
N ALA A 178 -9.73 11.19 11.55
CA ALA A 178 -8.56 11.11 12.42
C ALA A 178 -8.94 10.82 13.87
N HIS A 179 -9.99 11.47 14.39
CA HIS A 179 -10.53 11.17 15.72
C HIS A 179 -11.04 9.74 15.81
N GLN A 180 -11.75 9.26 14.78
CA GLN A 180 -12.21 7.88 14.72
C GLN A 180 -11.04 6.89 14.70
N ALA A 181 -9.96 7.18 13.95
CA ALA A 181 -8.77 6.33 13.93
C ALA A 181 -8.07 6.28 15.29
N VAL A 182 -8.01 7.40 16.04
CA VAL A 182 -7.45 7.43 17.40
C VAL A 182 -8.34 6.63 18.38
N ASP A 183 -9.66 6.74 18.27
CA ASP A 183 -10.60 5.96 19.08
C ASP A 183 -10.52 4.46 18.78
N GLU A 184 -10.34 4.09 17.50
CA GLU A 184 -10.10 2.70 17.10
C GLU A 184 -8.82 2.15 17.73
N LEU A 185 -7.73 2.93 17.78
CA LEU A 185 -6.48 2.51 18.45
C LEU A 185 -6.67 2.33 19.95
N ALA A 186 -7.43 3.21 20.60
CA ALA A 186 -7.79 3.05 22.00
C ALA A 186 -8.60 1.76 22.24
N ALA A 187 -9.58 1.46 21.38
CA ALA A 187 -10.36 0.23 21.47
C ALA A 187 -9.51 -1.03 21.18
N VAL A 188 -8.59 -0.97 20.22
CA VAL A 188 -7.70 -2.09 19.88
C VAL A 188 -6.69 -2.36 20.99
N SER A 189 -6.25 -1.34 21.74
CA SER A 189 -5.34 -1.52 22.88
C SER A 189 -5.87 -2.48 23.96
N GLN A 190 -7.19 -2.62 24.04
CA GLN A 190 -7.89 -3.52 24.98
C GLN A 190 -7.97 -4.98 24.50
N LYS A 191 -7.63 -5.24 23.23
CA LYS A 191 -7.68 -6.58 22.64
C LYS A 191 -6.47 -7.42 23.03
N PRO A 192 -6.51 -8.76 22.85
CA PRO A 192 -5.34 -9.62 23.07
C PRO A 192 -4.17 -9.22 22.17
N GLN A 193 -2.94 -9.30 22.70
CA GLN A 193 -1.71 -8.83 22.02
C GLN A 193 -1.52 -9.41 20.61
N ALA A 194 -1.96 -10.65 20.37
CA ALA A 194 -1.86 -11.32 19.06
C ALA A 194 -2.70 -10.64 17.95
N GLU A 195 -3.77 -9.92 18.31
CA GLU A 195 -4.70 -9.29 17.35
C GLU A 195 -4.49 -7.78 17.24
N ARG A 196 -3.79 -7.17 18.22
CA ARG A 196 -3.56 -5.72 18.28
C ARG A 196 -2.94 -5.17 17.01
N LYS A 197 -1.88 -5.81 16.52
CA LYS A 197 -1.10 -5.32 15.38
C LYS A 197 -1.89 -5.32 14.06
N SER A 198 -2.67 -6.37 13.81
CA SER A 198 -3.44 -6.49 12.58
C SER A 198 -4.63 -5.53 12.56
N LEU A 199 -5.28 -5.34 13.71
CA LEU A 199 -6.43 -4.45 13.87
C LEU A 199 -6.01 -2.96 13.86
N ALA A 200 -4.88 -2.61 14.47
CA ALA A 200 -4.36 -1.24 14.51
C ALA A 200 -3.78 -0.77 13.16
N ARG A 201 -3.41 -1.70 12.27
CA ARG A 201 -2.68 -1.38 11.03
C ARG A 201 -3.41 -0.38 10.14
N ARG A 202 -4.74 -0.48 10.04
CA ARG A 202 -5.55 0.43 9.22
C ARG A 202 -5.55 1.84 9.79
N SER A 203 -5.84 1.97 11.09
CA SER A 203 -5.93 3.24 11.78
C SER A 203 -4.54 3.93 11.85
N LEU A 204 -3.45 3.16 12.03
CA LEU A 204 -2.08 3.68 11.95
C LEU A 204 -1.69 4.12 10.54
N ALA A 205 -2.09 3.39 9.50
CA ALA A 205 -1.81 3.77 8.11
C ALA A 205 -2.50 5.10 7.75
N PHE A 206 -3.78 5.24 8.12
CA PHE A 206 -4.54 6.46 7.91
C PHE A 206 -3.89 7.67 8.62
N LEU A 207 -3.54 7.53 9.90
CA LEU A 207 -2.87 8.58 10.65
C LEU A 207 -1.47 8.92 10.07
N LYS A 208 -0.78 7.92 9.52
CA LYS A 208 0.51 8.16 8.87
C LYS A 208 0.38 8.97 7.57
N ASP A 209 -0.65 8.71 6.78
CA ASP A 209 -0.88 9.46 5.55
C ASP A 209 -1.24 10.92 5.86
N LEU A 210 -2.05 11.16 6.90
CA LEU A 210 -2.35 12.50 7.42
C LEU A 210 -1.13 13.29 7.91
N GLN A 211 -0.04 12.61 8.27
CA GLN A 211 1.20 13.30 8.65
C GLN A 211 1.71 14.20 7.52
N GLN A 212 1.53 13.80 6.25
CA GLN A 212 1.96 14.61 5.11
C GLN A 212 1.18 15.92 5.01
N ASP A 213 -0.13 15.88 5.26
CA ASP A 213 -1.01 17.05 5.21
C ASP A 213 -0.76 18.01 6.38
N LEU A 214 -0.45 17.45 7.55
CA LEU A 214 -0.08 18.20 8.77
C LEU A 214 1.33 18.79 8.73
N SER A 215 2.21 18.25 7.87
CA SER A 215 3.60 18.71 7.72
C SER A 215 3.73 20.09 7.05
N SER A 216 2.63 20.65 6.55
CA SER A 216 2.55 22.03 6.06
C SER A 216 2.84 23.07 7.16
N ALA A 217 2.62 22.72 8.44
CA ALA A 217 3.06 23.49 9.61
C ALA A 217 4.18 22.73 10.33
N ALA A 218 5.44 23.16 10.14
CA ALA A 218 6.64 22.41 10.51
C ALA A 218 6.67 21.92 11.98
N GLU A 219 6.24 22.75 12.94
CA GLU A 219 6.20 22.38 14.36
C GLU A 219 5.09 21.36 14.68
N LEU A 220 3.96 21.46 14.00
CA LEU A 220 2.78 20.63 14.23
C LEU A 220 2.95 19.24 13.60
N GLY A 221 3.53 19.17 12.40
CA GLY A 221 3.91 17.92 11.75
C GLY A 221 4.99 17.14 12.50
N GLU A 222 5.98 17.84 13.09
CA GLU A 222 7.03 17.20 13.89
C GLU A 222 6.47 16.62 15.21
N GLN A 223 5.66 17.38 15.93
CA GLN A 223 5.00 16.91 17.15
C GLN A 223 4.04 15.74 16.87
N TYR A 224 3.26 15.84 15.80
CA TYR A 224 2.37 14.77 15.35
C TYR A 224 3.14 13.50 14.99
N GLY A 225 4.21 13.60 14.19
CA GLY A 225 5.04 12.45 13.82
C GLY A 225 5.70 11.76 15.01
N LYS A 226 6.18 12.53 16.00
CA LYS A 226 6.73 11.98 17.26
C LYS A 226 5.67 11.23 18.06
N LEU A 227 4.46 11.78 18.18
CA LEU A 227 3.34 11.13 18.87
C LEU A 227 2.90 9.87 18.12
N LEU A 228 2.80 9.91 16.79
CA LEU A 228 2.39 8.77 15.99
C LEU A 228 3.40 7.61 16.08
N LEU A 229 4.71 7.90 16.06
CA LEU A 229 5.76 6.90 16.28
C LEU A 229 5.65 6.24 17.65
N LYS A 230 5.37 7.04 18.68
CA LYS A 230 5.10 6.53 20.02
C LYS A 230 3.91 5.57 19.98
N VAL A 231 2.75 6.00 19.47
CA VAL A 231 1.55 5.15 19.36
C VAL A 231 1.83 3.85 18.58
N ALA A 232 2.53 3.94 17.45
CA ALA A 232 2.85 2.78 16.61
C ALA A 232 3.74 1.74 17.34
N ALA A 233 4.56 2.16 18.31
CA ALA A 233 5.39 1.24 19.08
C ALA A 233 4.59 0.33 20.03
N TRP A 234 3.34 0.68 20.36
CA TRP A 234 2.45 -0.13 21.21
C TRP A 234 1.74 -1.27 20.46
N PHE A 235 1.81 -1.33 19.13
CA PHE A 235 1.08 -2.28 18.28
C PHE A 235 2.01 -3.10 17.36
#